data_AF-A0A150VLS5-F1
#
_entry.id   AF-A0A150VLS5-F1
#
_cell.length_a   1.000
_cell.length_b   1.000
_cell.length_c   1.000
_cell.angle_alpha   90.00
_cell.angle_beta   90.00
_cell.angle_gamma   90.00
#
_symmetry.space_group_name_H-M   'P 1'
#
loop_
_entity.id
_entity.type
_entity.pdbx_description
1 polymer ?
#
loop_
_entity_poly.entity_id
_entity_poly.type
_entity_poly.pdbx_seq_one_letter_code
_entity_poly.pdbx_strand_id
1 'polypeptide(L)'
;MELYRGYNWDGDDHWTVEAVRDWWRDRGRVREWAVAIAADWGADAHPHWGDNADPRHLGHYHDAAQGHRDFVAHIDGGLEAHLRGYLFWLEQRREPRDGEALPRLR
;
A
#
# COMPACT_ATOMS: atom_id res chain seq x y z
N MET A 1 -13.69 10.85 22.21
CA MET A 1 -12.97 10.84 20.92
C MET A 1 -12.75 9.39 20.52
N GLU A 2 -13.67 8.83 19.73
CA GLU A 2 -13.78 7.39 19.48
C GLU A 2 -13.88 7.07 17.98
N LEU A 3 -13.25 7.87 17.12
CA LEU A 3 -13.44 7.77 15.66
C LEU A 3 -12.41 6.89 14.91
N TYR A 4 -11.39 6.35 15.59
CA TYR A 4 -10.26 5.65 14.94
C TYR A 4 -10.10 4.18 15.36
N ARG A 5 -11.09 3.57 16.02
CA ARG A 5 -10.99 2.13 16.39
C ARG A 5 -11.44 1.17 15.28
N GLY A 6 -12.14 1.66 14.25
CA GLY A 6 -12.75 0.81 13.22
C GLY A 6 -11.86 0.44 12.05
N TYR A 7 -10.77 1.18 11.79
CA TYR A 7 -9.91 0.92 10.62
C TYR A 7 -8.92 -0.24 10.80
N ASN A 8 -8.74 -0.74 12.03
CA ASN A 8 -7.74 -1.76 12.36
C ASN A 8 -8.35 -3.10 12.81
N TRP A 9 -9.69 -3.25 12.85
CA TRP A 9 -10.30 -4.30 13.67
C TRP A 9 -10.51 -5.66 12.99
N ASP A 10 -10.50 -5.79 11.66
CA ASP A 10 -10.62 -7.12 11.00
C ASP A 10 -9.37 -7.54 10.21
N GLY A 11 -8.63 -6.59 9.62
CA GLY A 11 -7.46 -6.90 8.82
C GLY A 11 -6.39 -7.67 9.60
N ASP A 12 -6.09 -7.24 10.82
CA ASP A 12 -5.08 -7.86 11.70
C ASP A 12 -5.49 -9.25 12.22
N ASP A 13 -6.78 -9.61 12.13
CA ASP A 13 -7.28 -10.95 12.42
C ASP A 13 -7.13 -11.90 11.21
N HIS A 14 -6.94 -11.33 10.01
CA HIS A 14 -6.77 -12.07 8.76
C HIS A 14 -5.31 -12.15 8.29
N TRP A 15 -4.47 -11.18 8.64
CA TRP A 15 -3.06 -11.17 8.27
C TRP A 15 -2.24 -12.08 9.19
N THR A 16 -1.58 -13.08 8.58
CA THR A 16 -0.56 -13.88 9.24
C THR A 16 0.84 -13.44 8.81
N VAL A 17 1.85 -13.82 9.59
CA VAL A 17 3.26 -13.60 9.23
C VAL A 17 3.57 -14.19 7.86
N GLU A 18 3.04 -15.38 7.58
CA GLU A 18 3.19 -16.08 6.31
C GLU A 18 2.51 -15.31 5.17
N ALA A 19 1.27 -14.86 5.36
CA ALA A 19 0.55 -14.10 4.34
C ALA A 19 1.26 -12.78 3.99
N VAL A 20 1.83 -12.08 4.98
CA VAL A 20 2.63 -10.87 4.77
C VAL A 20 3.92 -11.18 4.01
N ARG A 21 4.62 -12.29 4.32
CA ARG A 21 5.82 -12.73 3.59
C ARG A 21 5.51 -13.12 2.15
N ASP A 22 4.40 -13.84 1.93
CA ASP A 22 3.94 -14.23 0.61
C ASP A 22 3.61 -13.00 -0.24
N TRP A 23 2.87 -12.06 0.33
CA TRP A 23 2.59 -10.78 -0.33
C TRP A 23 3.89 -10.02 -0.64
N TRP A 24 4.83 -9.96 0.31
CA TRP A 24 6.11 -9.28 0.10
C TRP A 24 6.89 -9.89 -1.06
N ARG A 25 6.94 -11.21 -1.17
CA ARG A 25 7.59 -11.92 -2.28
C ARG A 25 6.93 -11.60 -3.63
N ASP A 26 5.61 -11.48 -3.65
CA ASP A 26 4.83 -11.22 -4.88
C ASP A 26 4.64 -9.73 -5.19
N ARG A 27 5.14 -8.82 -4.35
CA ARG A 27 4.94 -7.36 -4.46
C ARG A 27 5.29 -6.76 -5.81
N GLY A 28 6.18 -7.40 -6.58
CA GLY A 28 6.54 -7.01 -7.93
C GLY A 28 5.32 -6.88 -8.84
N ARG A 29 4.32 -7.76 -8.70
CA ARG A 29 3.07 -7.72 -9.48
C ARG A 29 2.24 -6.47 -9.16
N VAL A 30 2.14 -6.12 -7.88
CA VAL A 30 1.43 -4.91 -7.41
C VAL A 30 2.16 -3.66 -7.90
N ARG A 31 3.50 -3.67 -7.83
CA ARG A 31 4.35 -2.58 -8.33
C ARG A 31 4.16 -2.37 -9.84
N GLU A 32 4.22 -3.44 -10.63
CA GLU A 32 4.00 -3.38 -12.08
C GLU A 32 2.62 -2.83 -12.44
N TRP A 33 1.58 -3.31 -11.76
CA TRP A 33 0.23 -2.79 -11.91
C TRP A 33 0.15 -1.30 -11.55
N ALA A 34 0.73 -0.88 -10.43
CA ALA A 34 0.73 0.50 -9.97
C ALA A 34 1.46 1.43 -10.96
N VAL A 35 2.57 0.98 -11.56
CA VAL A 35 3.26 1.73 -12.61
C VAL A 35 2.38 1.87 -13.86
N ALA A 36 1.75 0.78 -14.30
CA ALA A 36 0.91 0.79 -15.49
C ALA A 36 -0.31 1.71 -15.32
N ILE A 37 -1.00 1.64 -14.18
CA ILE A 37 -2.18 2.46 -13.92
C ILE A 37 -1.81 3.94 -13.71
N ALA A 38 -0.66 4.24 -13.09
CA ALA A 38 -0.17 5.61 -12.96
C ALA A 38 0.14 6.25 -14.32
N ALA A 39 0.62 5.45 -15.29
CA ALA A 39 0.86 5.92 -16.64
C ALA A 39 -0.44 6.17 -17.40
N ASP A 40 -1.40 5.26 -17.27
CA ASP A 40 -2.73 5.39 -17.89
C ASP A 40 -3.51 6.59 -17.35
N TRP A 41 -3.64 6.70 -16.02
CA TRP A 41 -4.42 7.79 -15.39
C TRP A 41 -3.69 9.12 -15.38
N GLY A 42 -2.36 9.12 -15.56
CA GLY A 42 -1.58 10.35 -15.69
C GLY A 42 -1.56 10.92 -17.11
N ALA A 43 -2.16 10.23 -18.09
CA ALA A 43 -2.22 10.71 -19.46
C ALA A 43 -3.41 11.66 -19.63
N ASP A 44 -3.17 12.83 -20.23
CA ASP A 44 -4.24 13.77 -20.61
C ASP A 44 -5.28 13.15 -21.55
N ALA A 45 -4.91 12.07 -22.25
CA ALA A 45 -5.75 11.33 -23.18
C ALA A 45 -6.38 10.06 -22.56
N HIS A 46 -6.32 9.89 -21.23
CA HIS A 46 -6.91 8.75 -20.53
C HIS A 46 -8.37 8.56 -20.97
N PRO A 47 -8.81 7.33 -21.33
CA PRO A 47 -10.16 7.14 -21.85
C PRO A 47 -11.21 7.49 -20.80
N HIS A 48 -12.12 8.36 -21.19
CA HIS A 48 -13.22 8.78 -20.34
C HIS A 48 -14.32 7.71 -20.31
N TRP A 49 -14.35 6.89 -19.27
CA TRP A 49 -15.43 5.92 -19.06
C TRP A 49 -16.48 6.46 -18.07
N GLY A 50 -17.77 6.41 -18.43
CA GLY A 50 -18.86 6.86 -17.56
C GLY A 50 -18.87 8.38 -17.31
N ASP A 51 -19.23 8.82 -16.10
CA ASP A 51 -19.30 10.24 -15.71
C ASP A 51 -17.93 10.95 -15.68
N ASN A 52 -16.85 10.20 -15.89
CA ASN A 52 -15.47 10.66 -15.86
C ASN A 52 -15.01 11.38 -17.14
N ALA A 53 -15.92 11.52 -18.12
CA ALA A 53 -15.72 12.37 -19.30
C ALA A 53 -15.79 13.87 -19.01
N ASP A 54 -16.28 14.26 -17.83
CA ASP A 54 -16.27 15.66 -17.43
C ASP A 54 -14.80 16.10 -17.15
N PRO A 55 -14.27 17.10 -17.88
CA PRO A 55 -12.93 17.65 -17.67
C PRO A 55 -12.64 18.08 -16.22
N ARG A 56 -13.67 18.34 -15.41
CA ARG A 56 -13.51 18.64 -13.98
C ARG A 56 -12.83 17.51 -13.19
N HIS A 57 -12.96 16.27 -13.65
CA HIS A 57 -12.35 15.11 -12.96
C HIS A 57 -10.92 14.83 -13.40
N LEU A 58 -10.39 15.50 -14.44
CA LEU A 58 -9.02 15.28 -14.93
C LEU A 58 -7.97 15.46 -13.82
N GLY A 59 -8.16 16.45 -12.95
CA GLY A 59 -7.28 16.66 -11.80
C GLY A 59 -7.27 15.49 -10.81
N HIS A 60 -8.39 14.79 -10.63
CA HIS A 60 -8.46 13.62 -9.74
C HIS A 60 -7.70 12.42 -10.31
N TYR A 61 -7.68 12.25 -11.63
CA TYR A 61 -6.89 11.21 -12.28
C TYR A 61 -5.38 11.45 -12.13
N HIS A 62 -4.95 12.70 -12.31
CA HIS A 62 -3.54 13.06 -12.13
C HIS A 62 -3.10 12.91 -10.66
N ASP A 63 -3.96 13.28 -9.72
CA ASP A 63 -3.73 13.08 -8.29
C ASP A 63 -3.63 11.58 -7.94
N ALA A 64 -4.57 10.76 -8.42
CA ALA A 64 -4.52 9.32 -8.22
C ALA A 64 -3.28 8.67 -8.88
N ALA A 65 -2.90 9.11 -10.07
CA ALA A 65 -1.65 8.69 -10.72
C ALA A 65 -0.42 9.07 -9.88
N GLN A 66 -0.44 10.22 -9.21
CA GLN A 66 0.61 10.59 -8.27
C GLN A 66 0.63 9.69 -7.05
N GLY A 67 -0.54 9.39 -6.47
CA GLY A 67 -0.66 8.43 -5.36
C GLY A 67 -0.10 7.05 -5.70
N HIS A 68 -0.31 6.56 -6.92
CA HIS A 68 0.30 5.32 -7.39
C HIS A 68 1.83 5.40 -7.51
N ARG A 69 2.38 6.54 -7.97
CA ARG A 69 3.84 6.77 -8.00
C ARG A 69 4.44 6.80 -6.59
N ASP A 70 3.77 7.48 -5.66
CA ASP A 70 4.18 7.54 -4.26
C ASP A 70 4.12 6.17 -3.60
N PHE A 71 3.10 5.36 -3.92
CA PHE A 71 2.99 3.99 -3.45
C PHE A 71 4.11 3.10 -3.98
N VAL A 72 4.49 3.21 -5.25
CA VAL A 72 5.66 2.50 -5.82
C VAL A 72 6.95 2.90 -5.08
N ALA A 73 7.15 4.20 -4.84
CA ALA A 73 8.30 4.68 -4.08
C ALA A 73 8.31 4.11 -2.65
N HIS A 74 7.12 3.97 -2.03
CA HIS A 74 6.99 3.34 -0.73
C HIS A 74 7.32 1.85 -0.76
N ILE A 75 6.82 1.08 -1.75
CA ILE A 75 7.19 -0.33 -1.95
C ILE A 75 8.71 -0.49 -2.07
N ASP A 76 9.36 0.39 -2.82
CA ASP A 76 10.79 0.30 -3.14
C ASP A 76 11.69 0.78 -1.99
N GLY A 77 11.22 1.66 -1.09
CA GLY A 77 12.10 2.32 -0.10
C GLY A 77 11.63 2.34 1.36
N GLY A 78 10.32 2.24 1.64
CA GLY A 78 9.78 2.43 3.00
C GLY A 78 9.03 1.23 3.57
N LEU A 79 8.42 0.43 2.70
CA LEU A 79 7.47 -0.59 3.09
C LEU A 79 8.12 -1.76 3.83
N GLU A 80 9.36 -2.13 3.48
CA GLU A 80 10.07 -3.21 4.18
C GLU A 80 10.20 -2.91 5.68
N ALA A 81 10.66 -1.72 6.04
CA ALA A 81 10.85 -1.33 7.44
C ALA A 81 9.52 -1.38 8.21
N HIS A 82 8.46 -0.86 7.60
CA HIS A 82 7.11 -0.89 8.16
C HIS A 82 6.63 -2.34 8.38
N LEU A 83 6.69 -3.19 7.34
CA LEU A 83 6.23 -4.57 7.43
C LEU A 83 7.04 -5.41 8.42
N ARG A 84 8.33 -5.15 8.61
CA ARG A 84 9.13 -5.83 9.63
C ARG A 84 8.66 -5.49 11.05
N GLY A 85 8.24 -4.25 11.30
CA GLY A 85 7.57 -3.87 12.55
C GLY A 85 6.19 -4.53 12.70
N TYR A 86 5.44 -4.61 11.60
CA TYR A 86 4.14 -5.28 11.59
C TYR A 86 4.24 -6.80 11.84
N LEU A 87 5.22 -7.48 11.25
CA LEU A 87 5.51 -8.89 11.54
C LEU A 87 5.79 -9.12 13.03
N PHE A 88 6.58 -8.23 13.64
CA PHE A 88 6.84 -8.29 15.08
C PHE A 88 5.53 -8.17 15.87
N TRP A 89 4.67 -7.23 15.49
CA TRP A 89 3.36 -7.06 16.13
C TRP A 89 2.46 -8.28 15.96
N LEU A 90 2.42 -8.91 14.78
CA LEU A 90 1.64 -10.14 14.56
C LEU A 90 2.10 -11.29 15.46
N GLU A 91 3.42 -11.45 15.66
CA GLU A 91 3.99 -12.50 16.52
C GLU A 91 3.83 -12.20 18.01
N GLN A 92 4.07 -10.95 18.43
CA GLN A 92 4.21 -10.57 19.84
C GLN A 92 2.98 -9.86 20.40
N ARG A 93 2.05 -9.45 19.54
CA ARG A 93 0.86 -8.64 19.84
C ARG A 93 1.19 -7.35 20.60
N ARG A 94 2.34 -6.75 20.28
CA ARG A 94 2.83 -5.46 20.79
C ARG A 94 3.81 -4.83 19.81
N GLU A 95 4.05 -3.54 19.96
CA GLU A 95 5.08 -2.83 19.19
C GLU A 95 6.51 -3.25 19.59
N PRO A 96 7.46 -3.21 18.64
CA PRO A 96 8.88 -3.39 18.95
C PRO A 96 9.44 -2.19 19.73
N ARG A 97 10.35 -2.47 20.65
CA ARG A 97 11.12 -1.46 21.40
C ARG A 97 12.45 -1.20 20.71
N ASP A 98 13.04 -0.05 21.01
CA ASP A 98 14.35 0.33 20.50
C ASP A 98 15.40 -0.75 20.77
N GLY A 99 16.10 -1.15 19.70
CA GLY A 99 17.13 -2.19 19.75
C GLY A 99 16.62 -3.63 19.64
N GLU A 100 15.31 -3.88 19.60
CA GLU A 100 14.78 -5.23 19.35
C GLU A 100 14.99 -5.65 17.88
N ALA A 101 15.39 -6.91 17.69
CA ALA A 101 15.58 -7.46 16.36
C ALA A 101 14.22 -7.70 15.68
N LEU A 102 13.97 -7.02 14.56
CA LEU A 102 12.75 -7.21 13.79
C LEU A 102 12.82 -8.45 12.88
N PRO A 103 11.73 -9.22 12.74
CA PRO A 103 11.62 -10.32 11.79
C PRO A 103 12.02 -9.90 10.38
N ARG A 104 12.50 -10.86 9.59
CA ARG A 104 12.84 -10.64 8.17
C ARG A 104 11.65 -11.04 7.28
N LEU A 105 11.48 -10.35 6.16
CA LEU A 105 10.46 -10.62 5.15
C LEU A 105 10.86 -11.72 4.14
N ARG A 106 11.70 -12.68 4.53
CA ARG A 106 12.17 -13.73 3.62
C ARG A 106 11.04 -14.64 3.17
#